data_AF-A0A2G2K3Y7-F1
#
_entry.id   AF-A0A2G2K3Y7-F1
#
_cell.length_a   1.000
_cell.length_b   1.000
_cell.length_c   1.000
_cell.angle_alpha   90.00
_cell.angle_beta   90.00
_cell.angle_gamma   90.00
#
_symmetry.space_group_name_H-M   'P 1'
#
loop_
_entity.id
_entity.type
_entity.pdbx_description
1 polymer ?
#
loop_
_entity_poly.entity_id
_entity_poly.type
_entity_poly.pdbx_seq_one_letter_code
_entity_poly.pdbx_strand_id
1 'polypeptide(L)'
;MLREIGSTQEGAALLADLHEAFISFAETVTTSLGRIEEGLKDPADRSRVFTNGSHPEALIRRVEVATAGTPVQGPSIEIPEGINTVIRQRRSTGIRNGYVAVNEHDVTNTSLRTETQNGDVIGLRISNWSKLWFDADTSGTEFELISEQ
;
A
#
# COMPACT_ATOMS: atom_id res chain seq x y z
N MET A 1 14.39 -46.54 35.93
CA MET A 1 13.74 -46.78 34.62
C MET A 1 14.59 -46.37 33.41
N LEU A 2 14.67 -45.11 32.97
CA LEU A 2 15.50 -44.75 31.78
C LEU A 2 17.00 -45.04 31.96
N ARG A 3 17.54 -44.82 33.16
CA ARG A 3 18.92 -45.20 33.52
C ARG A 3 19.18 -46.70 33.55
N GLU A 4 18.15 -47.52 33.80
CA GLU A 4 18.26 -48.99 33.79
C GLU A 4 18.09 -49.56 32.38
N ILE A 5 17.34 -48.88 31.51
CA ILE A 5 17.21 -49.24 30.09
C ILE A 5 18.52 -48.91 29.35
N GLY A 6 19.15 -47.76 29.63
CA GLY A 6 20.42 -47.38 29.01
C GLY A 6 21.67 -48.13 29.50
N SER A 7 21.53 -49.07 30.44
CA SER A 7 22.68 -49.86 30.96
C SER A 7 22.99 -51.09 30.11
N THR A 8 22.10 -51.49 29.22
CA THR A 8 22.33 -52.56 28.22
C THR A 8 22.66 -51.94 26.86
N GLN A 9 23.45 -52.64 26.04
CA GLN A 9 23.87 -52.14 24.73
C GLN A 9 22.67 -51.91 23.80
N GLU A 10 21.68 -52.81 23.83
CA GLU A 10 20.43 -52.71 23.05
C GLU A 10 19.54 -51.57 23.54
N GLY A 11 19.44 -51.36 24.86
CA GLY A 11 18.66 -50.27 25.41
C GLY A 11 19.33 -48.90 25.24
N ALA A 12 20.66 -48.82 25.22
CA ALA A 12 21.40 -47.62 24.87
C ALA A 12 21.21 -47.23 23.39
N ALA A 13 21.23 -48.21 22.48
CA ALA A 13 20.95 -47.99 21.06
C ALA A 13 19.50 -47.51 20.83
N LEU A 14 18.52 -48.15 21.48
CA LEU A 14 17.12 -47.73 21.40
C LEU A 14 16.90 -46.29 21.91
N LEU A 15 17.59 -45.91 22.99
CA LEU A 15 17.53 -44.55 23.52
C LEU A 15 18.19 -43.52 22.58
N ALA A 16 19.25 -43.89 21.87
CA ALA A 16 19.87 -43.05 20.86
C ALA A 16 18.96 -42.85 19.64
N ASP A 17 18.36 -43.92 19.12
CA ASP A 17 17.42 -43.86 18.01
C ASP A 17 16.17 -43.03 18.34
N LEU A 18 15.64 -43.19 19.56
CA LEU A 18 14.53 -42.38 20.07
C LEU A 18 14.92 -40.91 20.22
N HIS A 19 16.15 -40.62 20.61
CA HIS A 19 16.66 -39.26 20.73
C HIS A 19 16.79 -38.59 19.36
N GLU A 20 17.35 -39.28 18.36
CA GLU A 20 17.44 -38.79 16.99
C GLU A 20 16.05 -38.59 16.36
N ALA A 21 15.12 -39.53 16.56
CA ALA A 21 13.75 -39.41 16.09
C ALA A 21 13.03 -38.21 16.72
N PHE A 22 13.27 -37.96 18.02
CA PHE A 22 12.69 -36.80 18.71
C PHE A 22 13.28 -35.48 18.20
N ILE A 23 14.59 -35.42 17.94
CA ILE A 23 15.24 -34.25 17.33
C ILE A 23 14.64 -33.98 15.95
N SER A 24 14.57 -34.99 15.09
CA SER A 24 14.01 -34.87 13.74
C SER A 24 12.55 -34.41 13.75
N PHE A 25 11.75 -34.94 14.69
CA PHE A 25 10.38 -34.50 14.89
C PHE A 25 10.31 -33.02 15.33
N ALA A 26 11.13 -32.62 16.31
CA ALA A 26 11.17 -31.25 16.79
C ALA A 26 11.56 -30.27 15.67
N GLU A 27 12.59 -30.59 14.88
CA GLU A 27 13.01 -29.79 13.74
C GLU A 27 11.90 -29.66 12.67
N THR A 28 11.19 -30.75 12.40
CA THR A 28 10.08 -30.77 11.44
C THR A 28 8.92 -29.90 11.93
N VAL A 29 8.58 -29.99 13.22
CA VAL A 29 7.52 -29.18 13.84
C VAL A 29 7.91 -27.70 13.83
N THR A 30 9.14 -27.36 14.24
CA THR A 30 9.64 -25.99 14.21
C THR A 30 9.62 -25.42 12.80
N THR A 31 10.04 -26.20 11.79
CA THR A 31 9.98 -25.79 10.38
C THR A 31 8.55 -25.55 9.92
N SER A 32 7.62 -26.43 10.29
CA SER A 32 6.22 -26.33 9.90
C SER A 32 5.53 -25.13 10.57
N LEU A 33 5.80 -24.91 11.86
CA LEU A 33 5.32 -23.73 12.59
C LEU A 33 5.88 -22.44 12.00
N GLY A 34 7.17 -22.39 11.64
CA GLY A 34 7.76 -21.23 10.97
C GLY A 34 7.08 -20.89 9.64
N ARG A 35 6.71 -21.91 8.83
CA ARG A 35 5.94 -21.71 7.59
C ARG A 35 4.52 -21.22 7.83
N ILE A 36 3.87 -21.70 8.90
CA ILE A 36 2.52 -21.28 9.28
C ILE A 36 2.56 -19.84 9.81
N GLU A 37 3.50 -19.51 10.69
CA GLU A 37 3.73 -18.13 11.17
C GLU A 37 4.02 -17.19 10.00
N GLU A 38 4.85 -17.62 9.04
CA GLU A 38 5.10 -16.85 7.83
C GLU A 38 3.84 -16.67 6.98
N GLY A 39 2.99 -17.71 6.86
CA GLY A 39 1.71 -17.69 6.16
C GLY A 39 0.62 -16.86 6.84
N LEU A 40 0.68 -16.72 8.17
CA LEU A 40 -0.24 -15.95 9.00
C LEU A 40 0.17 -14.47 9.15
N LYS A 41 1.41 -14.11 8.78
CA LYS A 41 1.77 -12.69 8.61
C LYS A 41 0.85 -12.09 7.55
N ASP A 42 0.15 -11.03 7.93
CA ASP A 42 -0.79 -10.30 7.08
C ASP A 42 -0.15 -10.06 5.70
N PRO A 43 -0.86 -10.31 4.57
CA PRO A 43 -0.40 -9.84 3.27
C PRO A 43 0.03 -8.37 3.26
N ALA A 44 -0.54 -7.54 4.14
CA ALA A 44 -0.12 -6.16 4.38
C ALA A 44 1.22 -6.03 5.13
N ASP A 45 1.60 -6.99 5.98
CA ASP A 45 2.92 -7.03 6.63
C ASP A 45 4.01 -7.63 5.72
N ARG A 46 3.65 -8.55 4.81
CA ARG A 46 4.53 -8.97 3.71
C ARG A 46 4.77 -7.84 2.70
N SER A 47 3.79 -6.96 2.53
CA SER A 47 3.90 -5.70 1.78
C SER A 47 4.83 -4.68 2.48
N ARG A 48 5.01 -4.74 3.80
CA ARG A 48 5.91 -3.85 4.56
C ARG A 48 7.39 -4.24 4.54
N VAL A 49 7.76 -5.35 3.89
CA VAL A 49 9.16 -5.70 3.59
C VAL A 49 9.59 -5.15 2.21
N PHE A 50 8.74 -4.39 1.53
CA PHE A 50 9.10 -3.79 0.25
C PHE A 50 9.90 -2.50 0.45
N THR A 51 11.16 -2.57 0.01
CA THR A 51 12.10 -1.48 -0.27
C THR A 51 13.07 -1.07 0.86
N ASN A 52 13.99 -1.99 1.19
CA ASN A 52 15.37 -1.55 1.45
C ASN A 52 15.98 -1.02 0.13
N GLY A 53 15.66 0.24 -0.22
CA GLY A 53 16.58 1.13 -0.94
C GLY A 53 16.73 1.05 -2.47
N SER A 54 15.76 0.62 -3.28
CA SER A 54 15.95 0.67 -4.75
C SER A 54 14.74 0.88 -5.67
N HIS A 55 13.52 1.02 -5.14
CA HIS A 55 12.39 1.50 -5.94
C HIS A 55 11.73 2.65 -5.19
N PRO A 56 11.54 3.81 -5.82
CA PRO A 56 10.94 4.90 -5.09
C PRO A 56 9.48 4.58 -4.82
N GLU A 57 9.13 4.52 -3.54
CA GLU A 57 7.75 4.33 -3.12
C GLU A 57 6.92 5.46 -3.73
N ALA A 58 5.99 5.11 -4.63
CA ALA A 58 5.08 6.10 -5.17
C ALA A 58 4.27 6.69 -4.02
N LEU A 59 4.35 8.01 -3.83
CA LEU A 59 3.56 8.68 -2.81
C LEU A 59 2.13 8.75 -3.31
N ILE A 60 1.19 8.12 -2.62
CA ILE A 60 -0.24 8.15 -2.98
C ILE A 60 -1.03 8.89 -1.92
N ARG A 61 -1.86 9.85 -2.33
CA ARG A 61 -2.82 10.54 -1.48
C ARG A 61 -4.18 10.63 -2.16
N ARG A 62 -5.20 10.86 -1.33
CA ARG A 62 -6.57 11.05 -1.78
C ARG A 62 -7.07 12.42 -1.36
N VAL A 63 -7.77 13.09 -2.26
CA VAL A 63 -8.57 14.30 -1.99
C VAL A 63 -10.01 13.97 -2.29
N GLU A 64 -10.91 14.26 -1.36
CA GLU A 64 -12.36 14.08 -1.53
C GLU A 64 -13.03 15.45 -1.64
N VAL A 65 -13.83 15.63 -2.69
CA VAL A 65 -14.74 16.77 -2.81
C VAL A 65 -16.02 16.42 -2.07
N ALA A 66 -16.06 16.70 -0.77
CA ALA A 66 -17.17 16.32 0.11
C ALA A 66 -18.51 16.96 -0.32
N THR A 67 -18.47 18.16 -0.89
CA THR A 67 -19.65 18.88 -1.39
C THR A 67 -19.35 19.43 -2.78
N ALA A 68 -20.17 19.07 -3.78
CA ALA A 68 -20.06 19.60 -5.14
C ALA A 68 -20.20 21.12 -5.16
N GLY A 69 -19.34 21.80 -5.94
CA GLY A 69 -19.32 23.26 -6.01
C GLY A 69 -18.53 23.92 -4.87
N THR A 70 -17.91 23.12 -3.99
CA THR A 70 -17.05 23.61 -2.92
C THR A 70 -15.62 23.13 -3.18
N PRO A 71 -14.77 23.96 -3.78
CA PRO A 71 -13.39 23.62 -4.07
C PRO A 71 -12.61 23.13 -2.84
N VAL A 72 -11.78 22.11 -3.05
CA VAL A 72 -10.90 21.55 -2.04
C VAL A 72 -9.46 21.68 -2.49
N GLN A 73 -8.61 22.21 -1.63
CA GLN A 73 -7.18 22.30 -1.89
C GLN A 73 -6.51 20.94 -1.67
N GLY A 74 -5.52 20.62 -2.51
CA GLY A 74 -4.66 19.46 -2.31
C GLY A 74 -3.85 19.56 -1.01
N PRO A 75 -3.32 18.44 -0.51
CA PRO A 75 -2.54 18.41 0.73
C PRO A 75 -1.20 19.14 0.56
N SER A 76 -0.70 19.76 1.63
CA SER A 76 0.63 20.40 1.63
C SER A 76 1.73 19.35 1.73
N ILE A 77 2.08 18.77 0.60
CA ILE A 77 3.14 17.78 0.45
C ILE A 77 4.04 18.21 -0.70
N GLU A 78 5.31 18.40 -0.39
CA GLU A 78 6.33 18.73 -1.38
C GLU A 78 6.63 17.53 -2.28
N ILE A 79 6.75 17.81 -3.57
CA ILE A 79 7.08 16.82 -4.59
C ILE A 79 8.51 17.11 -5.04
N PRO A 80 9.44 16.13 -4.93
CA PRO A 80 10.81 16.30 -5.36
C PRO A 80 10.91 16.73 -6.83
N GLU A 81 11.93 17.52 -7.15
CA GLU A 81 12.18 17.94 -8.52
C GLU A 81 12.37 16.74 -9.45
N GLY A 82 11.87 16.85 -10.68
CA GLY A 82 11.96 15.79 -11.69
C GLY A 82 10.89 14.70 -11.58
N ILE A 83 10.12 14.67 -10.50
CA ILE A 83 9.05 13.67 -10.29
C ILE A 83 7.71 14.21 -10.81
N ASN A 84 6.98 13.37 -11.54
CA ASN A 84 5.66 13.74 -12.06
C ASN A 84 4.58 13.40 -11.03
N THR A 85 3.61 14.31 -10.90
CA THR A 85 2.35 14.03 -10.24
C THR A 85 1.36 13.51 -11.27
N VAL A 86 0.75 12.38 -10.96
CA VAL A 86 -0.34 11.77 -11.70
C VAL A 86 -1.61 11.92 -10.87
N ILE A 87 -2.63 12.56 -11.44
CA ILE A 87 -3.94 12.73 -10.82
C ILE A 87 -4.91 11.82 -11.53
N ARG A 88 -5.62 10.99 -10.76
CA ARG A 88 -6.66 10.10 -11.28
C ARG A 88 -7.98 10.34 -10.54
N GLN A 89 -9.04 10.63 -11.28
CA GLN A 89 -10.38 10.67 -10.68
C GLN A 89 -10.86 9.24 -10.38
N ARG A 90 -11.36 9.04 -9.16
CA ARG A 90 -11.97 7.80 -8.67
C ARG A 90 -13.44 8.07 -8.36
N ARG A 91 -14.36 7.49 -9.15
CA ARG A 91 -15.74 7.27 -8.71
C ARG A 91 -16.43 6.19 -9.52
N SER A 92 -16.88 5.12 -8.87
CA SER A 92 -17.47 3.95 -9.53
C SER A 92 -18.99 4.01 -9.76
N THR A 93 -19.62 5.19 -9.82
CA THR A 93 -21.04 5.31 -10.21
C THR A 93 -21.30 6.55 -11.08
N GLY A 94 -21.52 6.34 -12.39
CA GLY A 94 -22.04 7.32 -13.35
C GLY A 94 -21.00 8.11 -14.17
N ILE A 95 -21.50 8.92 -15.12
CA ILE A 95 -20.75 9.89 -15.94
C ILE A 95 -20.89 11.25 -15.24
N ARG A 96 -19.99 11.59 -14.32
CA ARG A 96 -19.95 12.87 -13.61
C ARG A 96 -18.54 13.42 -13.67
N ASN A 97 -18.39 14.69 -14.02
CA ASN A 97 -17.08 15.29 -14.24
C ASN A 97 -16.44 15.68 -12.91
N GLY A 98 -15.13 15.47 -12.83
CA GLY A 98 -14.25 16.08 -11.86
C GLY A 98 -13.50 17.25 -12.49
N TYR A 99 -13.00 18.13 -11.65
CA TYR A 99 -12.36 19.37 -12.06
C TYR A 99 -11.05 19.54 -11.31
N VAL A 100 -9.99 19.88 -12.05
CA VAL A 100 -8.66 20.15 -11.49
C VAL A 100 -8.15 21.48 -12.04
N ALA A 101 -7.65 22.34 -11.16
CA ALA A 101 -6.96 23.57 -11.54
C ALA A 101 -5.81 23.91 -10.57
N VAL A 102 -5.02 24.93 -10.90
CA VAL A 102 -3.90 25.40 -10.05
C VAL A 102 -4.29 26.56 -9.12
N ASN A 103 -5.58 26.94 -9.11
CA ASN A 103 -6.14 28.03 -8.33
C ASN A 103 -7.60 27.68 -7.96
N GLU A 104 -8.05 28.14 -6.79
CA GLU A 104 -9.42 27.96 -6.29
C GLU A 104 -10.46 28.58 -7.23
N HIS A 105 -10.18 29.77 -7.75
CA HIS A 105 -11.13 30.44 -8.64
C HIS A 105 -11.26 29.69 -9.97
N ASP A 106 -10.15 29.15 -10.47
CA ASP A 106 -10.10 28.52 -11.79
C ASP A 106 -10.83 27.17 -11.80
N VAL A 107 -10.85 26.43 -10.69
CA VAL A 107 -11.53 25.12 -10.65
C VAL A 107 -13.06 25.24 -10.79
N THR A 108 -13.62 26.40 -10.42
CA THR A 108 -15.04 26.74 -10.62
C THR A 108 -15.32 27.42 -11.97
N ASN A 109 -14.28 27.85 -12.69
CA ASN A 109 -14.40 28.50 -14.00
C ASN A 109 -14.20 27.49 -15.14
N THR A 110 -15.26 27.24 -15.91
CA THR A 110 -15.28 26.25 -17.00
C THR A 110 -14.20 26.47 -18.07
N SER A 111 -13.72 27.70 -18.25
CA SER A 111 -12.70 28.01 -19.26
C SER A 111 -11.26 27.81 -18.81
N LEU A 112 -11.02 27.60 -17.51
CA LEU A 112 -9.67 27.56 -16.91
C LEU A 112 -9.37 26.23 -16.18
N ARG A 113 -10.38 25.38 -15.98
CA ARG A 113 -10.24 24.06 -15.35
C ARG A 113 -9.92 22.96 -16.36
N THR A 114 -9.25 21.92 -15.89
CA THR A 114 -9.19 20.64 -16.59
C THR A 114 -10.36 19.78 -16.11
N GLU A 115 -11.20 19.33 -17.04
CA GLU A 115 -12.28 18.39 -16.75
C GLU A 115 -11.77 16.94 -16.87
N THR A 116 -12.17 16.11 -15.93
CA THR A 116 -11.83 14.68 -15.89
C THR A 116 -13.07 13.83 -15.75
N GLN A 117 -13.00 12.60 -16.24
CA GLN A 117 -13.98 11.55 -15.99
C GLN A 117 -13.36 10.41 -15.18
N ASN A 118 -14.19 9.48 -14.73
CA ASN A 118 -13.72 8.32 -13.98
C ASN A 118 -12.72 7.51 -14.81
N GLY A 119 -11.51 7.34 -14.29
CA GLY A 119 -10.42 6.65 -14.96
C GLY A 119 -9.50 7.54 -15.79
N ASP A 120 -9.86 8.81 -16.02
CA ASP A 120 -8.97 9.78 -16.66
C ASP A 120 -7.76 10.07 -15.78
N VAL A 121 -6.67 10.42 -16.45
CA VAL A 121 -5.37 10.65 -15.84
C VAL A 121 -4.79 11.97 -16.32
N ILE A 122 -4.40 12.84 -15.38
CA ILE A 122 -3.66 14.08 -15.66
C ILE A 122 -2.23 13.92 -15.14
N GLY A 123 -1.24 14.10 -16.00
CA GLY A 123 0.17 14.20 -15.60
C GLY A 123 0.60 15.67 -15.50
N LEU A 124 1.16 16.07 -14.37
CA LEU A 124 1.63 17.44 -14.11
C LEU A 124 2.97 17.43 -13.39
N ARG A 125 3.81 18.42 -13.69
CA ARG A 125 4.98 18.75 -12.86
C ARG A 125 4.60 19.86 -11.90
N ILE A 126 4.63 19.54 -10.61
CA ILE A 126 4.28 20.49 -9.57
C ILE A 126 5.19 20.27 -8.37
N SER A 127 5.57 21.35 -7.70
CA SER A 127 6.49 21.27 -6.55
C SER A 127 5.78 20.96 -5.23
N ASN A 128 4.44 21.12 -5.17
CA ASN A 128 3.65 20.84 -3.99
C ASN A 128 2.18 20.62 -4.37
N TRP A 129 1.53 19.61 -3.80
CA TRP A 129 0.12 19.33 -4.09
C TRP A 129 -0.86 20.38 -3.56
N SER A 130 -0.47 21.24 -2.61
CA SER A 130 -1.33 22.36 -2.17
C SER A 130 -1.56 23.42 -3.25
N LYS A 131 -0.80 23.37 -4.34
CA LYS A 131 -1.04 24.22 -5.51
C LYS A 131 -2.19 23.73 -6.39
N LEU A 132 -2.75 22.55 -6.12
CA LEU A 132 -3.88 21.99 -6.85
C LEU A 132 -5.19 22.25 -6.10
N TRP A 133 -6.24 22.49 -6.87
CA TRP A 133 -7.60 22.63 -6.41
C TRP A 133 -8.50 21.67 -7.16
N PHE A 134 -9.44 21.09 -6.43
CA PHE A 134 -10.32 20.02 -6.88
C PHE A 134 -11.78 20.40 -6.64
N ASP A 135 -12.63 20.16 -7.62
CA ASP A 135 -14.08 20.22 -7.47
C ASP A 135 -14.71 19.11 -8.33
N ALA A 136 -16.02 18.92 -8.26
CA ALA A 136 -16.72 17.95 -9.07
C ALA A 136 -18.21 18.29 -9.16
N ASP A 137 -18.89 17.71 -10.17
CA ASP A 137 -20.35 17.77 -10.26
C ASP A 137 -21.05 17.00 -9.14
N THR A 138 -20.30 16.23 -8.35
CA THR A 138 -20.88 15.29 -7.38
C THR A 138 -20.09 15.21 -6.10
N SER A 139 -20.78 15.45 -4.98
CA SER A 139 -20.29 15.26 -3.63
C SER A 139 -19.77 13.85 -3.40
N GLY A 140 -18.64 13.69 -2.71
CA GLY A 140 -17.93 12.43 -2.51
C GLY A 140 -17.15 11.95 -3.74
N THR A 141 -16.83 12.83 -4.68
CA THR A 141 -15.89 12.49 -5.77
C THR A 141 -14.48 12.51 -5.22
N GLU A 142 -13.70 11.47 -5.53
CA GLU A 142 -12.35 11.31 -5.03
C GLU A 142 -11.34 11.50 -6.16
N PHE A 143 -10.22 12.12 -5.83
CA PHE A 143 -9.06 12.22 -6.69
C PHE A 143 -7.88 11.55 -5.99
N GLU A 144 -7.19 10.68 -6.72
CA GLU A 144 -5.96 10.04 -6.29
C GLU A 144 -4.79 10.84 -6.88
N LEU A 145 -3.89 11.30 -6.01
CA LEU A 145 -2.66 11.98 -6.37
C LEU A 145 -1.51 11.01 -6.16
N ILE A 146 -0.72 10.79 -7.19
CA ILE A 146 0.35 9.80 -7.22
C ILE A 146 1.63 10.52 -7.63
N SER A 147 2.69 10.41 -6.83
CA SER A 147 4.03 10.85 -7.20
C SER A 147 4.78 9.65 -7.73
N GLU A 148 4.90 9.53 -9.06
CA GLU A 148 5.59 8.40 -9.71
C GLU A 148 7.03 8.81 -10.06
N GLN A 149 8.02 8.06 -9.54
CA GLN A 149 9.43 8.22 -9.91
C GLN A 149 9.84 7.26 -11.02
#